data_AF-A0A6J4KP79-F1
#
_entry.id   AF-A0A6J4KP79-F1
#
_cell.length_a   1.000
_cell.length_b   1.000
_cell.length_c   1.000
_cell.angle_alpha   90.00
_cell.angle_beta   90.00
_cell.angle_gamma   90.00
#
_symmetry.space_group_name_H-M   'P 1'
#
loop_
_entity.id
_entity.type
_entity.pdbx_description
1 polymer ?
#
loop_
_entity_poly.entity_id
_entity_poly.type
_entity_poly.pdbx_seq_one_letter_code
_entity_poly.pdbx_strand_id
1 'polypeptide(L)' 'MSLPAPAGPADRELRCADAADRRGDASVGTAPPARRWLLLEHPGPWPVDAVAGPGLDPAVLARLTAA' A
#
# COMPACT_ATOMS: atom_id res chain seq x y z
N MET A 1 6.30 21.60 -3.38
CA MET A 1 5.31 22.14 -2.41
C MET A 1 5.12 21.07 -1.35
N SER A 2 5.62 21.30 -0.13
CA SER A 2 5.40 20.39 1.00
C SER A 2 4.04 20.70 1.63
N LEU A 3 3.20 19.69 1.79
CA LEU A 3 2.00 19.82 2.61
C LEU A 3 2.41 19.75 4.09
N PRO A 4 1.84 20.58 4.98
CA PRO A 4 2.10 20.48 6.41
C PRO A 4 1.54 19.17 6.97
N ALA A 5 2.26 18.57 7.92
CA ALA A 5 1.80 17.35 8.60
C ALA A 5 0.50 17.61 9.38
N PRO A 6 -0.46 16.68 9.37
CA PRO A 6 -1.71 16.85 10.11
C PRO A 6 -1.45 16.84 11.62
N ALA A 7 -1.80 17.93 12.31
CA ALA A 7 -1.74 18.03 13.76
C ALA A 7 -2.92 17.25 14.39
N GLY A 8 -2.65 16.04 14.88
CA GLY A 8 -3.56 15.24 15.71
C GLY A 8 -2.98 15.03 17.11
N PRO A 9 -3.79 14.59 18.10
CA PRO A 9 -3.40 14.54 19.50
C PRO A 9 -2.16 13.68 19.73
N ALA A 10 -1.28 14.16 20.61
CA ALA A 10 0.08 13.71 20.84
C ALA A 10 0.23 12.37 21.57
N ASP A 11 -0.75 11.47 21.48
CA ASP A 11 -0.69 10.10 22.04
C ASP A 11 -0.72 9.00 20.97
N ARG A 12 -0.65 9.36 19.68
CA ARG A 12 -0.70 8.37 18.62
C ARG A 12 0.53 7.48 18.74
N GLU A 13 0.31 6.24 19.16
CA GLU A 13 1.28 5.15 19.14
C GLU A 13 2.24 5.32 17.96
N LEU A 14 3.55 5.22 18.23
CA LEU A 14 4.59 5.38 17.23
C LEU A 14 4.14 4.77 15.90
N ARG A 15 4.08 5.58 14.84
CA ARG A 15 3.74 5.09 13.51
C ARG A 15 4.66 3.92 13.20
N CYS A 16 4.14 2.89 12.53
CA CYS A 16 4.89 1.64 12.34
C CYS A 16 6.28 1.85 11.71
N ALA A 17 6.42 2.83 10.81
CA ALA A 17 7.70 3.21 10.21
C ALA A 17 8.69 3.76 11.25
N ASP A 18 8.29 4.77 12.05
CA ASP A 18 9.14 5.37 13.08
C ASP A 18 9.51 4.36 14.18
N ALA A 19 8.57 3.47 14.52
CA ALA A 19 8.80 2.41 15.50
C ALA A 19 9.83 1.38 14.98
N ALA A 20 9.75 1.00 13.71
CA ALA A 20 10.68 0.06 13.08
C ALA A 20 12.10 0.62 12.99
N ASP A 21 12.23 1.89 12.62
CA ASP A 21 13.51 2.60 12.55
C ASP A 21 14.21 2.63 13.92
N ARG A 22 13.48 2.99 14.99
CA ARG A 22 14.01 3.00 16.36
C ARG A 22 14.45 1.63 16.88
N ARG A 23 13.78 0.55 16.44
CA ARG A 23 14.16 -0.83 16.78
C ARG A 23 15.40 -1.30 16.00
N GLY A 24 15.79 -0.58 14.94
CA GLY A 24 16.81 -1.04 14.01
C GLY A 24 16.34 -2.22 13.17
N ASP A 25 15.03 -2.29 12.87
CA ASP A 25 14.49 -3.31 11.99
C ASP A 25 15.19 -3.25 10.63
N ALA A 26 15.47 -4.40 10.02
CA ALA A 26 16.10 -4.42 8.71
C ALA A 26 15.22 -3.69 7.68
N SER A 27 15.75 -2.67 7.03
CA SER A 27 15.03 -1.92 5.98
C SER A 27 14.87 -2.71 4.68
N VAL A 28 15.41 -3.94 4.62
CA VAL A 28 15.29 -4.81 3.45
C VAL A 28 13.85 -5.32 3.36
N GLY A 29 13.13 -4.87 2.34
CA GLY A 29 11.84 -5.44 2.00
C GLY A 29 12.01 -6.90 1.56
N THR A 30 11.07 -7.75 1.94
CA THR A 30 11.02 -9.15 1.48
C THR A 30 10.38 -9.29 0.08
N ALA A 31 9.97 -8.18 -0.52
CA ALA A 31 9.38 -8.17 -1.86
C ALA A 31 10.43 -8.60 -2.89
N PRO A 32 10.11 -9.56 -3.79
CA PRO A 32 11.02 -9.97 -4.85
C PRO A 32 11.27 -8.81 -5.84
N PRO A 33 12.43 -8.80 -6.53
CA PRO A 33 12.71 -7.78 -7.54
C PRO A 33 11.68 -7.83 -8.67
N ALA A 34 10.92 -6.75 -8.83
CA ALA A 34 9.95 -6.60 -9.90
C ALA A 34 10.59 -6.03 -11.17
N ARG A 35 10.33 -6.64 -12.33
CA ARG A 35 10.81 -6.13 -13.63
C ARG A 35 9.96 -4.97 -14.16
N ARG A 36 8.72 -4.88 -13.71
CA ARG A 36 7.70 -3.93 -14.17
C ARG A 36 6.82 -3.57 -12.99
N TRP A 37 6.31 -2.35 -13.01
CA TRP A 37 5.40 -1.82 -11.99
C TRP A 37 4.08 -1.43 -12.67
N LEU A 38 2.97 -1.74 -12.00
CA LEU A 38 1.64 -1.31 -12.38
C LEU A 38 1.02 -0.62 -11.16
N LEU A 39 0.52 0.60 -11.36
CA LEU A 39 -0.27 1.31 -10.37
C LEU A 39 -1.75 1.20 -10.75
N LEU A 40 -2.58 0.82 -9.79
CA LEU A 40 -4.02 0.67 -9.95
C LEU A 40 -4.72 1.40 -8.81
N GLU A 41 -5.64 2.28 -9.15
CA GLU A 41 -6.47 2.99 -8.18
C GLU A 41 -7.77 2.22 -7.96
N HIS A 42 -8.17 2.08 -6.70
CA HIS A 42 -9.42 1.46 -6.30
C HIS A 42 -10.26 2.51 -5.55
N PRO A 43 -11.55 2.69 -5.88
CA PRO A 43 -12.39 3.78 -5.34
C PRO A 43 -12.75 3.62 -3.85
N GLY A 44 -12.18 2.64 -3.16
CA GLY A 44 -12.45 2.32 -1.76
C GLY A 44 -11.34 1.45 -1.16
N PRO A 45 -11.56 0.90 0.06
CA PRO A 45 -10.59 0.02 0.68
C PRO A 45 -10.31 -1.20 -0.20
N TRP A 46 -9.07 -1.68 -0.17
CA TRP A 46 -8.70 -2.91 -0.85
C TRP A 46 -9.20 -4.13 -0.07
N PRO A 47 -9.88 -5.09 -0.73
CA PRO A 47 -10.17 -6.38 -0.14
C PRO A 47 -8.89 -7.21 0.06
N VAL A 48 -8.97 -8.25 0.90
CA VAL A 48 -7.84 -9.16 1.15
C VAL A 48 -7.33 -9.79 -0.14
N ASP A 49 -8.26 -10.21 -1.00
CA ASP A 49 -7.95 -10.54 -2.38
C ASP A 49 -8.23 -9.33 -3.28
N ALA A 50 -7.16 -8.61 -3.62
CA ALA A 50 -7.23 -7.39 -4.41
C ALA A 50 -7.80 -7.61 -5.83
N VAL A 51 -7.70 -8.82 -6.38
CA VAL A 51 -8.19 -9.12 -7.75
C VAL A 51 -9.51 -9.87 -7.74
N ALA A 52 -9.86 -10.60 -6.68
CA ALA A 52 -11.17 -11.29 -6.58
C ALA A 52 -12.27 -10.45 -5.91
N GLY A 53 -11.94 -9.30 -5.34
CA GLY A 53 -12.89 -8.46 -4.63
C GLY A 53 -13.69 -7.48 -5.50
N PRO A 54 -14.82 -6.97 -4.99
CA PRO A 54 -15.64 -5.99 -5.69
C PRO A 54 -14.95 -4.61 -5.75
N GLY A 55 -15.22 -3.85 -6.82
CA GLY A 55 -14.81 -2.44 -6.93
C GLY A 55 -13.79 -2.15 -8.04
N LEU A 56 -13.26 -3.17 -8.70
CA LEU A 56 -12.55 -3.03 -9.98
C LEU A 56 -13.49 -3.21 -11.16
N ASP A 57 -13.26 -2.42 -12.22
CA ASP A 57 -13.95 -2.59 -13.49
C ASP A 57 -13.67 -4.01 -14.05
N PRO A 58 -14.71 -4.78 -14.45
CA PRO A 58 -14.53 -6.14 -14.95
C PRO A 58 -13.55 -6.26 -16.13
N ALA A 59 -13.50 -5.27 -17.02
CA ALA A 59 -12.57 -5.27 -18.15
C ALA A 59 -11.12 -5.06 -17.69
N VAL A 60 -10.91 -4.24 -16.66
CA VAL A 60 -9.58 -4.08 -16.03
C VAL A 60 -9.17 -5.39 -15.37
N LEU A 61 -10.07 -6.03 -14.61
CA LEU A 61 -9.79 -7.31 -13.96
C LEU A 61 -9.42 -8.41 -14.96
N ALA A 62 -10.15 -8.51 -16.08
CA ALA A 62 -9.84 -9.48 -17.14
C ALA A 62 -8.44 -9.26 -17.71
N ARG A 63 -7.99 -7.99 -17.85
CA ARG A 63 -6.64 -7.68 -18.33
C ARG A 63 -5.54 -7.96 -17.31
N LEU A 64 -5.84 -7.83 -16.01
CA LEU A 64 -4.88 -8.11 -14.93
C LEU A 64 -4.62 -9.61 -14.76
N THR A 65 -5.65 -10.43 -15.03
CA THR A 65 -5.63 -11.88 -14.80
C THR A 65 -5.34 -12.69 -16.06
N ALA A 66 -5.26 -12.04 -17.22
CA ALA A 66 -4.78 -12.65 -18.45
C ALA A 66 -3.29 -13.01 -18.30
N ALA A 67 -2.98 -14.31 -18.37
CA ALA A 67 -1.65 -14.88 -18.23
C ALA A 67 -0.71 -14.54 -19.40
#